data_AF-A0A382J807-F1
#
_entry.id   AF-A0A382J807-F1
#
_cell.length_a   1.000
_cell.length_b   1.000
_cell.length_c   1.000
_cell.angle_alpha   90.00
_cell.angle_beta   90.00
_cell.angle_gamma   90.00
#
_symmetry.space_group_name_H-M   'P 1'
#
loop_
_entity.id
_entity.type
_entity.pdbx_description
1 polymer ?
#
loop_
_entity_poly.entity_id
_entity_poly.type
_entity_poly.pdbx_seq_one_letter_code
_entity_poly.pdbx_strand_id
1 'polypeptide(L)'
;MKKKKLILLSVLILLITIFFIANRNTTRFIGINYKVSEYQIPIYLKILDFYDRHYNYKYLAKNINKNTNSEKDIILNTTKWIKNNIRKIPEGVDVVDSHPLTIFERRLGADDQFSDLLSVLLVYSNIDSFFIMKFNQYWHPLTFFKFNDYWSIIDP
;
A
#
# COMPACT_ATOMS: atom_id res chain seq x y z
N MET A 1 -0.86 11.00 48.72
CA MET A 1 -0.27 12.02 47.82
C MET A 1 1.01 11.55 47.12
N LYS A 2 1.97 10.91 47.81
CA LYS A 2 3.25 10.44 47.20
C LYS A 2 3.08 9.46 46.02
N LYS A 3 2.19 8.47 46.13
CA LYS A 3 1.93 7.49 45.04
C LYS A 3 1.40 8.14 43.74
N LYS A 4 0.47 9.10 43.85
CA LYS A 4 -0.06 9.85 42.69
C LYS A 4 1.04 10.67 42.00
N LYS A 5 1.93 11.31 42.77
CA LYS A 5 3.09 12.04 42.22
C LYS A 5 4.08 11.10 41.50
N LEU A 6 4.32 9.91 42.05
CA LEU A 6 5.18 8.90 41.42
C LEU A 6 4.60 8.41 40.09
N ILE A 7 3.30 8.09 40.05
CA ILE A 7 2.62 7.69 38.81
C ILE A 7 2.73 8.80 37.75
N LEU A 8 2.48 10.06 38.13
CA LEU A 8 2.59 11.18 37.21
C LEU A 8 4.02 11.33 36.65
N LEU A 9 5.03 11.18 37.50
CA LEU A 9 6.44 11.21 37.08
C LEU A 9 6.77 10.06 36.11
N SER A 10 6.30 8.85 36.39
CA SER A 10 6.48 7.69 35.50
C SER A 10 5.84 7.93 34.12
N VAL A 11 4.62 8.48 34.08
CA VAL A 11 3.94 8.83 32.83
C VAL A 11 4.71 9.92 32.07
N LEU A 12 5.21 10.94 32.76
CA LEU A 12 6.00 12.00 32.13
C LEU A 12 7.30 11.45 31.51
N ILE A 13 8.03 10.60 32.24
CA ILE A 13 9.24 9.93 31.73
C ILE A 13 8.90 9.08 30.50
N LEU A 14 7.79 8.35 30.54
CA LEU A 14 7.35 7.54 29.39
C LEU A 14 7.06 8.42 28.17
N LEU A 15 6.31 9.51 28.33
CA LEU A 15 6.00 10.44 27.24
C LEU A 15 7.26 11.07 26.65
N ILE A 16 8.19 11.50 27.50
CA ILE A 16 9.50 12.03 27.07
C ILE A 16 10.28 10.95 26.29
N THR A 17 10.28 9.72 26.78
CA THR A 17 10.98 8.59 26.12
C THR A 17 10.38 8.31 24.74
N ILE A 18 9.05 8.23 24.64
CA ILE A 18 8.34 8.06 23.36
C ILE A 18 8.67 9.23 22.42
N PHE A 19 8.65 10.47 22.92
CA PHE A 19 8.97 11.64 22.11
C PHE A 19 10.40 11.57 21.54
N PHE A 20 11.39 11.21 22.34
CA PHE A 20 12.77 11.05 21.86
C PHE A 20 12.90 9.92 20.84
N ILE A 21 12.27 8.77 21.07
CA ILE A 21 12.30 7.64 20.12
C ILE A 21 11.62 8.04 18.81
N ALA A 22 10.43 8.64 18.88
CA ALA A 22 9.63 9.02 17.73
C ALA A 22 10.37 10.00 16.79
N ASN A 23 11.24 10.86 17.33
CA ASN A 23 12.04 11.81 16.56
C ASN A 23 13.39 11.25 16.04
N ARG A 24 13.74 9.98 16.31
CA ARG A 24 14.94 9.37 15.71
C ARG A 24 14.72 9.18 14.21
N ASN A 25 15.79 9.28 13.43
CA ASN A 25 15.76 9.01 12.00
C ASN A 25 15.71 7.50 11.73
N THR A 26 15.03 7.15 10.65
CA THR A 26 14.93 5.84 10.02
C THR A 26 14.95 6.04 8.51
N THR A 27 15.01 4.94 7.76
CA THR A 27 15.13 4.96 6.30
C THR A 27 13.78 4.72 5.61
N ARG A 28 13.62 5.31 4.43
CA ARG A 28 12.64 4.90 3.43
C ARG A 28 13.31 4.84 2.05
N PHE A 29 12.76 4.04 1.16
CA PHE A 29 13.24 3.91 -0.21
C PHE A 29 12.21 4.46 -1.19
N ILE A 30 12.69 5.16 -2.21
CA ILE A 30 11.88 5.62 -3.33
C ILE A 30 12.64 5.30 -4.61
N GLY A 31 11.99 4.55 -5.50
CA GLY A 31 12.40 4.30 -6.87
C GLY A 31 11.88 5.39 -7.80
N ILE A 32 12.78 5.98 -8.59
CA ILE A 32 12.42 6.85 -9.71
C ILE A 32 13.16 6.33 -10.94
N ASN A 33 12.44 6.02 -12.01
CA ASN A 33 12.97 5.43 -13.24
C ASN A 33 13.88 4.23 -12.96
N TYR A 34 13.39 3.31 -12.13
CA TYR A 34 14.08 2.09 -11.70
C TYR A 34 15.38 2.32 -10.88
N LYS A 35 15.68 3.56 -10.51
CA LYS A 35 16.77 3.91 -9.59
C LYS A 35 16.22 4.11 -8.18
N VAL A 36 16.56 3.19 -7.29
CA VAL A 36 16.16 3.26 -5.87
C VAL A 36 17.13 4.16 -5.10
N SER A 37 16.58 5.13 -4.37
CA SER A 37 17.33 6.02 -3.49
C SER A 37 16.83 5.91 -2.05
N GLU A 38 17.74 6.00 -1.10
CA GLU A 38 17.43 6.01 0.33
C GLU A 38 17.22 7.45 0.83
N TYR A 39 16.20 7.65 1.67
CA TYR A 39 15.90 8.92 2.33
C TYR A 39 15.77 8.70 3.84
N GLN A 40 16.27 9.67 4.61
CA GLN A 40 16.12 9.70 6.06
C GLN A 40 14.80 10.39 6.43
N ILE A 41 14.01 9.75 7.28
CA ILE A 41 12.76 10.29 7.83
C ILE A 41 12.68 10.01 9.34
N PRO A 42 12.03 10.86 10.15
CA PRO A 42 11.71 10.54 11.54
C PRO A 42 10.79 9.30 11.67
N ILE A 43 10.96 8.53 12.74
CA ILE A 43 10.14 7.36 13.04
C ILE A 43 8.65 7.72 13.11
N TYR A 44 8.30 8.86 13.71
CA TYR A 44 6.90 9.28 13.81
C TYR A 44 6.26 9.48 12.44
N LEU A 45 6.96 10.09 11.48
CA LEU A 45 6.47 10.25 10.12
C LEU A 45 6.28 8.90 9.45
N LYS A 46 7.23 7.97 9.60
CA LYS A 46 7.10 6.61 9.04
C LYS A 46 5.85 5.88 9.55
N ILE A 47 5.55 6.03 10.85
CA ILE A 47 4.35 5.46 11.47
C ILE A 47 3.09 6.13 10.92
N LEU A 48 3.06 7.46 10.84
CA LEU A 48 1.93 8.21 10.29
C LEU A 48 1.67 7.82 8.82
N ASP A 49 2.72 7.77 7.99
CA ASP A 49 2.62 7.34 6.59
C ASP A 49 2.07 5.91 6.48
N PHE A 50 2.43 5.01 7.40
CA PHE A 50 1.90 3.65 7.41
C PHE A 50 0.39 3.61 7.72
N TYR A 51 -0.06 4.36 8.73
CA TYR A 51 -1.48 4.45 9.05
C TYR A 51 -2.27 5.13 7.93
N ASP A 52 -1.75 6.21 7.37
CA ASP A 52 -2.37 6.93 6.27
C ASP A 52 -2.59 5.99 5.07
N ARG A 53 -1.55 5.23 4.67
CA ARG A 53 -1.69 4.22 3.62
C ARG A 53 -2.75 3.17 3.96
N HIS A 54 -2.74 2.65 5.19
CA HIS A 54 -3.72 1.65 5.63
C HIS A 54 -5.17 2.15 5.47
N TYR A 55 -5.45 3.35 5.96
CA TYR A 55 -6.79 3.92 5.87
C TYR A 55 -7.18 4.29 4.45
N ASN A 56 -6.24 4.78 3.64
CA ASN A 56 -6.49 5.05 2.22
C ASN A 56 -6.85 3.78 1.44
N TYR A 57 -6.10 2.68 1.60
CA TYR A 57 -6.45 1.41 0.95
C TYR A 57 -7.80 0.88 1.42
N LYS A 58 -8.06 0.91 2.73
CA LYS A 58 -9.34 0.47 3.29
C LYS A 58 -10.51 1.30 2.76
N TYR A 59 -10.33 2.62 2.67
CA TYR A 59 -11.33 3.53 2.12
C TYR A 59 -11.56 3.27 0.63
N LEU A 60 -10.48 3.13 -0.15
CA LEU A 60 -10.54 2.90 -1.58
C LEU A 60 -11.23 1.56 -1.91
N ALA A 61 -10.79 0.45 -1.31
CA ALA A 61 -11.37 -0.86 -1.50
C ALA A 61 -12.87 -0.88 -1.14
N LYS A 62 -13.24 -0.27 -0.01
CA LYS A 62 -14.63 -0.13 0.43
C LYS A 62 -15.46 0.72 -0.54
N ASN A 63 -14.91 1.81 -1.06
CA ASN A 63 -15.63 2.70 -1.95
C ASN A 63 -15.89 2.10 -3.32
N ILE A 64 -14.90 1.42 -3.89
CA ILE A 64 -15.06 0.70 -5.17
C ILE A 64 -16.20 -0.32 -5.06
N ASN A 65 -16.33 -0.97 -3.90
CA ASN A 65 -17.24 -2.09 -3.67
C ASN A 65 -18.41 -1.76 -2.72
N LYS A 66 -18.77 -0.48 -2.58
CA LYS A 66 -19.70 0.00 -1.53
C LYS A 66 -21.04 -0.75 -1.45
N ASN A 67 -21.53 -1.25 -2.58
CA ASN A 67 -22.84 -1.90 -2.70
C ASN A 67 -22.74 -3.40 -3.04
N THR A 68 -21.59 -4.03 -2.88
CA THR A 68 -21.41 -5.45 -3.15
C THR A 68 -20.74 -6.18 -2.00
N ASN A 69 -21.24 -7.38 -1.73
CA ASN A 69 -20.63 -8.34 -0.81
C ASN A 69 -20.19 -9.63 -1.53
N SER A 70 -20.41 -9.70 -2.85
CA SER A 70 -20.03 -10.86 -3.67
C SER A 70 -18.54 -10.78 -3.95
N GLU A 71 -17.78 -11.79 -3.52
CA GLU A 71 -16.34 -11.90 -3.73
C GLU A 71 -15.97 -11.76 -5.21
N LYS A 72 -16.73 -12.44 -6.08
CA LYS A 72 -16.58 -12.35 -7.54
C LYS A 72 -16.75 -10.90 -8.03
N ASP A 73 -17.79 -10.21 -7.55
CA ASP A 73 -18.04 -8.83 -7.99
C ASP A 73 -16.98 -7.88 -7.43
N ILE A 74 -16.49 -8.12 -6.21
CA ILE A 74 -15.37 -7.36 -5.63
C ILE A 74 -14.13 -7.47 -6.52
N ILE A 75 -13.76 -8.68 -6.94
CA ILE A 75 -12.62 -8.91 -7.82
C ILE A 75 -12.81 -8.18 -9.16
N LEU A 76 -13.97 -8.36 -9.80
CA LEU A 76 -14.25 -7.77 -11.11
C LEU A 76 -14.36 -6.24 -11.05
N ASN A 77 -15.01 -5.69 -10.03
CA ASN A 77 -15.17 -4.24 -9.87
C ASN A 77 -13.84 -3.57 -9.57
N THR A 78 -13.01 -4.16 -8.70
CA THR A 78 -11.68 -3.64 -8.37
C THR A 78 -10.77 -3.65 -9.60
N THR A 79 -10.76 -4.75 -10.34
CA THR A 79 -10.00 -4.86 -11.60
C THR A 79 -10.46 -3.83 -12.63
N LYS A 80 -11.77 -3.75 -12.90
CA LYS A 80 -12.34 -2.76 -13.83
C LYS A 80 -12.04 -1.34 -13.39
N TRP A 81 -12.10 -1.06 -12.09
CA TRP A 81 -11.83 0.26 -11.56
C TRP A 81 -10.38 0.67 -11.82
N ILE A 82 -9.41 -0.22 -11.57
CA ILE A 82 -7.99 0.03 -11.88
C ILE A 82 -7.82 0.33 -13.37
N LYS A 83 -8.31 -0.54 -14.24
CA LYS A 83 -8.23 -0.37 -15.70
C LYS A 83 -8.80 0.96 -16.20
N ASN A 84 -9.88 1.42 -15.57
CA ASN A 84 -10.55 2.65 -15.99
C ASN A 84 -9.96 3.93 -15.37
N ASN A 85 -9.27 3.84 -14.23
CA ASN A 85 -8.81 5.01 -13.46
C ASN A 85 -7.30 5.18 -13.41
N ILE A 86 -6.53 4.14 -13.74
CA ILE A 86 -5.07 4.18 -13.80
C ILE A 86 -4.66 4.10 -15.27
N ARG A 87 -3.88 5.07 -15.73
CA ARG A 87 -3.36 5.09 -17.10
C ARG A 87 -1.94 4.54 -17.12
N LYS A 88 -1.54 3.97 -18.27
CA LYS A 88 -0.13 3.69 -18.49
C LYS A 88 0.68 4.97 -18.43
N ILE A 89 1.88 4.90 -17.87
CA ILE A 89 2.81 6.02 -17.82
C ILE A 89 3.15 6.43 -19.27
N PRO A 90 2.90 7.69 -19.66
CA PRO A 90 3.28 8.17 -20.99
C PRO A 90 4.79 8.35 -21.10
N GLU A 91 5.29 8.38 -22.33
CA GLU A 91 6.71 8.62 -22.60
C GLU A 91 7.18 9.95 -21.98
N GLY A 92 8.38 9.95 -21.41
CA GLY A 92 8.99 11.13 -20.78
C GLY A 92 8.48 11.46 -19.37
N VAL A 93 7.53 10.70 -18.82
CA VAL A 93 7.07 10.84 -17.43
C VAL A 93 7.75 9.80 -16.54
N ASP A 94 8.18 10.23 -15.35
CA ASP A 94 8.90 9.36 -14.42
C ASP A 94 8.06 8.16 -13.97
N VAL A 95 8.68 6.98 -13.95
CA VAL A 95 8.18 5.83 -13.20
C VAL A 95 8.53 6.03 -11.75
N VAL A 96 7.53 6.18 -10.87
CA VAL A 96 7.73 6.38 -9.44
C VAL A 96 7.21 5.16 -8.71
N ASP A 97 8.08 4.56 -7.92
CA ASP A 97 7.78 3.41 -7.08
C ASP A 97 8.18 3.75 -5.63
N SER A 98 7.20 3.82 -4.74
CA SER A 98 7.43 4.05 -3.31
C SER A 98 6.51 3.16 -2.49
N HIS A 99 5.23 3.16 -2.86
CA HIS A 99 4.23 2.25 -2.36
C HIS A 99 3.10 2.14 -3.39
N PRO A 100 2.28 1.07 -3.34
CA PRO A 100 1.20 0.88 -4.30
C PRO A 100 0.20 2.05 -4.33
N LEU A 101 -0.02 2.74 -3.20
CA LEU A 101 -0.90 3.92 -3.14
C LEU A 101 -0.38 5.09 -4.02
N THR A 102 0.91 5.18 -4.32
CA THR A 102 1.45 6.22 -5.22
C THR A 102 0.89 6.05 -6.63
N ILE A 103 0.62 4.82 -7.07
CA ILE A 103 0.00 4.52 -8.37
C ILE A 103 -1.41 5.11 -8.41
N PHE A 104 -2.16 4.93 -7.31
CA PHE A 104 -3.48 5.51 -7.12
C PHE A 104 -3.44 7.05 -7.11
N GLU A 105 -2.55 7.64 -6.32
CA GLU A 105 -2.40 9.08 -6.18
C GLU A 105 -2.05 9.75 -7.52
N ARG A 106 -1.13 9.14 -8.26
CA ARG A 106 -0.66 9.66 -9.55
C ARG A 106 -1.60 9.35 -10.71
N ARG A 107 -2.50 8.37 -10.55
CA ARG A 107 -3.33 7.80 -11.64
C ARG A 107 -2.51 7.26 -12.80
N LEU A 108 -1.28 6.86 -12.53
CA LEU A 108 -0.29 6.42 -13.51
C LEU A 108 0.44 5.17 -12.98
N GLY A 109 0.55 4.15 -13.81
CA GLY A 109 1.25 2.91 -13.49
C GLY A 109 2.13 2.40 -14.63
N ALA A 110 3.28 1.82 -14.28
CA ALA A 110 4.02 0.90 -15.15
C ALA A 110 3.31 -0.47 -15.19
N ASP A 111 3.68 -1.34 -16.12
CA ASP A 111 2.95 -2.61 -16.36
C ASP A 111 2.79 -3.47 -15.08
N ASP A 112 3.81 -3.54 -14.22
CA ASP A 112 3.77 -4.28 -12.95
C ASP A 112 2.95 -3.61 -11.85
N GLN A 113 2.89 -2.29 -11.88
CA GLN A 113 2.19 -1.47 -10.89
C GLN A 113 0.67 -1.70 -10.94
N PHE A 114 0.10 -2.10 -12.07
CA PHE A 114 -1.31 -2.49 -12.14
C PHE A 114 -1.58 -3.74 -11.28
N SER A 115 -0.74 -4.78 -11.41
CA SER A 115 -0.87 -6.01 -10.64
C SER A 115 -0.57 -5.84 -9.16
N ASP A 116 0.41 -4.98 -8.83
CA ASP A 116 0.74 -4.61 -7.46
C ASP A 116 -0.45 -3.95 -6.77
N LEU A 117 -0.99 -2.87 -7.36
CA LEU A 117 -2.15 -2.15 -6.81
C LEU A 117 -3.38 -3.05 -6.69
N LEU A 118 -3.65 -3.91 -7.68
CA LEU A 118 -4.77 -4.85 -7.62
C LEU A 118 -4.60 -5.81 -6.44
N SER A 119 -3.42 -6.42 -6.29
CA SER A 119 -3.19 -7.39 -5.22
C SER A 119 -3.41 -6.79 -3.84
N VAL A 120 -2.95 -5.56 -3.61
CA VAL A 120 -3.17 -4.85 -2.34
C VAL A 120 -4.66 -4.58 -2.11
N LEU A 121 -5.39 -4.09 -3.11
CA LEU A 121 -6.82 -3.79 -2.94
C LEU A 121 -7.68 -5.04 -2.71
N LEU A 122 -7.29 -6.18 -3.27
CA LEU A 122 -7.93 -7.47 -2.99
C LEU A 122 -7.67 -7.92 -1.54
N VAL A 123 -6.42 -7.80 -1.04
CA VAL A 123 -6.10 -8.08 0.37
C VAL A 123 -6.91 -7.19 1.31
N TYR A 124 -7.05 -5.89 1.00
CA TYR A 124 -7.90 -4.97 1.77
C TYR A 124 -9.41 -5.24 1.64
N SER A 125 -9.80 -6.13 0.72
CA SER A 125 -11.16 -6.66 0.56
C SER A 125 -11.32 -8.07 1.15
N ASN A 126 -10.36 -8.53 1.98
CA ASN A 126 -10.30 -9.87 2.58
C ASN A 126 -10.19 -11.01 1.57
N ILE A 127 -9.51 -10.77 0.43
CA ILE A 127 -9.23 -11.79 -0.58
C ILE A 127 -7.72 -11.99 -0.60
N ASP A 128 -7.26 -13.20 -0.28
CA ASP A 128 -5.82 -13.53 -0.33
C ASP A 128 -5.30 -13.28 -1.75
N SER A 129 -4.27 -12.45 -1.87
CA SER A 129 -3.73 -12.06 -3.18
C SER A 129 -2.25 -11.69 -3.12
N PHE A 130 -1.56 -11.91 -4.23
CA PHE A 130 -0.19 -11.48 -4.50
C PHE A 130 -0.03 -11.28 -6.02
N PHE A 131 1.11 -10.80 -6.48
CA PHE A 131 1.42 -10.75 -7.91
C PHE A 131 2.80 -11.32 -8.21
N ILE A 132 2.98 -11.79 -9.44
CA ILE A 132 4.28 -12.24 -9.96
C ILE A 132 4.61 -11.36 -11.15
N MET A 133 5.81 -10.75 -11.15
CA MET A 133 6.26 -9.83 -12.19
C MET A 133 6.76 -10.54 -13.47
N LYS A 134 7.34 -11.73 -13.31
CA LYS A 134 8.05 -12.45 -14.37
C LYS A 134 7.74 -13.94 -14.34
N PHE A 135 7.58 -14.52 -15.53
CA PHE A 135 7.53 -15.96 -15.73
C PHE A 135 8.74 -16.38 -16.55
N ASN A 136 9.70 -17.06 -15.90
CA ASN A 136 11.03 -17.31 -16.45
C ASN A 136 11.71 -15.99 -16.87
N GLN A 137 11.96 -15.83 -18.17
CA GLN A 137 12.57 -14.64 -18.77
C GLN A 137 11.55 -13.60 -19.27
N TYR A 138 10.25 -13.91 -19.24
CA TYR A 138 9.21 -13.05 -19.78
C TYR A 138 8.68 -12.10 -18.71
N TRP A 139 8.74 -10.79 -18.99
CA TRP A 139 8.10 -9.75 -18.19
C TRP A 139 6.61 -9.69 -18.53
N HIS A 140 5.78 -10.24 -17.66
CA HIS A 140 4.34 -10.21 -17.81
C HIS A 140 3.72 -10.31 -16.41
N PRO A 141 3.56 -9.17 -15.72
CA PRO A 141 3.03 -9.13 -14.37
C PRO A 141 1.59 -9.62 -14.32
N LEU A 142 1.29 -10.56 -13.42
CA LEU A 142 -0.06 -11.11 -13.24
C LEU A 142 -0.44 -11.15 -11.77
N THR A 143 -1.71 -10.85 -11.47
CA THR A 143 -2.25 -10.92 -10.11
C THR A 143 -2.86 -12.29 -9.85
N PHE A 144 -2.47 -12.90 -8.74
CA PHE A 144 -3.02 -14.14 -8.23
C PHE A 144 -3.92 -13.83 -7.05
N PHE A 145 -5.05 -14.53 -6.95
CA PHE A 145 -5.98 -14.37 -5.85
C PHE A 145 -6.70 -15.67 -5.54
N LYS A 146 -7.14 -15.83 -4.29
CA LYS A 146 -7.95 -16.97 -3.88
C LYS A 146 -9.42 -16.69 -4.18
N PHE A 147 -10.11 -17.63 -4.81
CA PHE A 147 -11.56 -17.58 -5.06
C PHE A 147 -12.15 -18.98 -4.93
N ASN A 148 -13.18 -19.13 -4.08
CA ASN A 148 -13.79 -20.43 -3.75
C ASN A 148 -12.75 -21.50 -3.36
N ASP A 149 -11.75 -21.13 -2.56
CA ASP A 149 -10.64 -21.99 -2.14
C ASP A 149 -9.59 -22.36 -3.20
N TYR A 150 -9.69 -21.85 -4.42
CA TYR A 150 -8.70 -22.06 -5.49
C TYR A 150 -7.90 -20.80 -5.79
N TRP A 151 -6.61 -20.98 -6.11
CA TRP A 151 -5.82 -19.91 -6.70
C TRP A 151 -6.25 -19.67 -8.15
N SER A 152 -6.63 -18.44 -8.44
CA SER A 152 -7.00 -17.92 -9.74
C SER A 152 -6.03 -16.81 -10.15
N ILE A 153 -6.05 -16.45 -11.43
CA ILE A 153 -5.16 -15.45 -12.02
C ILE A 153 -5.97 -14.44 -12.83
N ILE A 154 -5.54 -13.18 -12.81
CA ILE A 154 -6.12 -12.10 -13.62
C ILE A 154 -5.03 -11.13 -14.07
N ASP A 155 -5.20 -10.63 -15.29
CA ASP A 155 -4.38 -9.58 -15.90
C ASP A 155 -5.18 -8.27 -15.85
N PRO A 156 -4.81 -7.29 -14.99
CA PRO A 156 -5.55 -6.04 -14.79
C PRO A 156 -5.49 -5.03 -15.94
#